data_AF-A0A2N2IPM2-F1
#
_entry.id   AF-A0A2N2IPM2-F1
#
_cell.length_a   1.000
_cell.length_b   1.000
_cell.length_c   1.000
_cell.angle_alpha   90.00
_cell.angle_beta   90.00
_cell.angle_gamma   90.00
#
_symmetry.space_group_name_H-M   'P 1'
#
loop_
_entity.id
_entity.type
_entity.pdbx_description
1 polymer ?
#
loop_
_entity_poly.entity_id
_entity_poly.type
_entity_poly.pdbx_seq_one_letter_code
_entity_poly.pdbx_strand_id
1 'polypeptide(L)' 'MDVYPCEGHENQYSDCINDDVCAYCGNGRQDNCELCDGDLYEPRPCAWELDQGFTGGMITRCNETCDGYDTSDCTTD' A
#
# COMPACT_ATOMS: atom_id res chain seq x y z
N MET A 1 -11.77 28.63 8.90
CA MET A 1 -10.46 28.36 8.28
C MET A 1 -10.52 26.91 7.89
N ASP A 2 -10.63 26.65 6.60
CA ASP A 2 -10.69 25.28 6.10
C ASP A 2 -9.33 24.64 6.33
N VAL A 3 -9.31 23.60 7.18
CA VAL A 3 -8.15 22.74 7.38
C VAL A 3 -8.06 21.93 6.09
N TYR A 4 -7.04 22.22 5.27
CA TYR A 4 -6.74 21.38 4.12
C TYR A 4 -6.33 20.00 4.66
N PRO A 5 -6.90 18.89 4.15
CA PRO A 5 -6.76 17.56 4.76
C PRO A 5 -5.32 16.97 4.74
N CYS A 6 -4.30 17.76 4.38
CA CYS A 6 -3.00 17.29 3.92
C CYS A 6 -1.85 18.12 4.53
N GLU A 7 -2.15 18.94 5.56
CA GLU A 7 -1.09 19.60 6.33
C GLU A 7 -0.25 18.55 7.07
N GLY A 8 0.98 18.31 6.62
CA GLY A 8 1.97 17.45 7.27
C GLY A 8 2.28 16.12 6.57
N HIS A 9 1.63 15.82 5.45
CA HIS A 9 1.92 14.64 4.63
C HIS A 9 2.45 15.10 3.28
N GLU A 10 3.77 15.01 3.08
CA GLU A 10 4.34 15.19 1.74
C GLU A 10 3.78 14.07 0.84
N ASN A 11 3.24 14.45 -0.31
CA ASN A 11 2.71 13.50 -1.29
C ASN A 11 3.75 12.40 -1.57
N GLN A 12 3.39 11.16 -1.25
CA GLN A 12 4.36 10.04 -1.33
C GLN A 12 4.76 9.73 -2.78
N TYR A 13 3.94 10.19 -3.74
CA TYR A 13 4.18 10.07 -5.17
C TYR A 13 4.35 11.45 -5.83
N SER A 14 5.58 11.79 -6.19
CA SER A 14 5.87 12.94 -7.05
C SER A 14 5.33 12.79 -8.48
N ASP A 15 4.80 11.61 -8.86
CA ASP A 15 4.29 11.31 -10.20
C ASP A 15 2.74 11.19 -10.28
N CYS A 16 2.02 11.26 -9.14
CA CYS A 16 0.55 11.25 -9.10
C CYS A 16 -0.09 12.66 -9.05
N ILE A 17 0.72 13.68 -9.36
CA ILE A 17 0.50 15.11 -9.06
C ILE A 17 -0.79 15.72 -9.68
N ASN A 18 -1.51 15.02 -10.56
CA ASN A 18 -2.58 15.65 -11.34
C ASN A 18 -4.02 15.31 -10.92
N ASP A 19 -4.27 14.46 -9.93
CA ASP A 19 -5.65 14.22 -9.46
C ASP A 19 -5.80 13.92 -7.96
N ASP A 20 -4.69 13.64 -7.24
CA ASP A 20 -4.74 13.25 -5.83
C ASP A 20 -3.66 13.94 -5.00
N VAL A 21 -3.94 15.20 -4.63
CA VAL A 21 -3.01 16.08 -3.89
C VAL A 21 -2.70 15.54 -2.48
N CYS A 22 -3.42 14.50 -2.03
CA CYS A 22 -3.36 13.99 -0.66
C CYS A 22 -3.25 12.46 -0.58
N ALA A 23 -2.73 11.84 -1.65
CA ALA A 23 -2.42 10.41 -1.63
C ALA A 23 -1.23 10.11 -0.71
N TYR A 24 -1.47 9.28 0.30
CA TYR A 24 -0.44 8.73 1.17
C TYR A 24 -0.92 7.41 1.79
N CYS A 25 0.02 6.47 1.92
CA CYS A 25 -0.23 5.17 2.49
C CYS A 25 -0.73 5.26 3.94
N GLY A 26 -1.86 4.62 4.21
CA GLY A 26 -2.57 4.58 5.49
C GLY A 26 -3.62 5.68 5.69
N ASN A 27 -4.16 6.29 4.64
CA ASN A 27 -5.14 7.38 4.75
C ASN A 27 -6.62 6.91 4.85
N GLY A 28 -6.86 5.60 4.78
CA GLY A 28 -8.17 4.96 4.77
C GLY A 28 -8.83 4.82 3.39
N ARG A 29 -8.13 5.18 2.30
CA ARG A 29 -8.61 5.15 0.92
C ARG A 29 -7.49 4.70 -0.01
N GLN A 30 -7.73 3.64 -0.77
CA GLN A 30 -6.85 3.29 -1.88
C GLN A 30 -6.92 4.36 -2.98
N ASP A 31 -5.89 5.19 -3.04
CA ASP A 31 -5.75 6.23 -4.05
C ASP A 31 -5.19 5.66 -5.36
N ASN A 32 -5.29 6.42 -6.46
CA ASN A 32 -5.03 5.89 -7.82
C ASN A 32 -3.61 5.32 -8.03
N CYS A 33 -2.63 5.75 -7.24
CA CYS A 33 -1.24 5.32 -7.34
C CYS A 33 -0.84 4.28 -6.28
N GLU A 34 -1.77 3.86 -5.45
CA GLU A 34 -1.56 2.88 -4.40
C GLU A 34 -2.08 1.49 -4.83
N LEU A 35 -1.29 0.45 -4.55
CA LEU A 35 -1.75 -0.93 -4.75
C LEU A 35 -2.76 -1.37 -3.68
N CYS A 36 -2.63 -0.82 -2.48
CA CYS A 36 -3.53 -0.90 -1.34
C CYS A 36 -3.22 0.28 -0.42
N ASP A 37 -4.05 0.50 0.60
CA ASP A 37 -3.88 1.60 1.56
C ASP A 37 -3.71 1.04 2.98
N GLY A 38 -2.46 0.76 3.36
CA GLY A 38 -2.13 0.06 4.61
C GLY A 38 -2.64 -1.38 4.62
N ASP A 39 -3.58 -1.71 5.49
CA ASP A 39 -4.09 -3.08 5.63
C ASP A 39 -4.97 -3.48 4.42
N LEU A 40 -4.83 -4.73 3.99
CA LEU A 40 -5.68 -5.30 2.96
C LEU A 40 -7.06 -5.61 3.50
N TYR A 41 -8.10 -5.12 2.80
CA TYR A 41 -9.48 -5.49 3.10
C TYR A 41 -9.72 -7.01 2.99
N GLU A 42 -9.05 -7.64 2.03
CA GLU A 42 -9.02 -9.10 1.87
C GLU A 42 -7.56 -9.58 1.84
N PRO A 43 -7.10 -10.30 2.88
CA PRO A 43 -5.78 -10.92 2.87
C PRO A 43 -5.59 -11.88 1.70
N ARG A 44 -4.38 -11.93 1.14
CA ARG A 44 -4.06 -12.74 -0.03
C ARG A 44 -2.98 -13.78 0.29
N PRO A 45 -3.04 -14.99 -0.28
CA PRO A 45 -1.98 -15.98 -0.07
C PRO A 45 -0.65 -15.47 -0.64
N CYS A 46 0.45 -15.63 0.10
CA CYS A 46 1.78 -15.24 -0.39
C CYS A 46 2.19 -15.96 -1.68
N ALA A 47 1.65 -17.16 -1.92
CA ALA A 47 1.85 -17.90 -3.16
C ALA A 47 1.37 -17.16 -4.42
N TRP A 48 0.64 -16.04 -4.28
CA TRP A 48 0.26 -15.20 -5.42
C TRP A 48 1.42 -14.33 -5.91
N GLU A 49 2.40 -14.03 -5.05
CA GLU A 49 3.65 -13.37 -5.41
C GLU A 49 4.64 -14.41 -5.96
N LEU A 50 4.26 -15.00 -7.11
CA LEU A 50 4.95 -16.12 -7.74
C LEU A 50 6.42 -15.82 -8.08
N ASP A 51 6.72 -14.55 -8.37
CA ASP A 51 8.08 -14.12 -8.74
C ASP A 51 9.04 -14.09 -7.54
N GLN A 52 8.52 -14.10 -6.31
CA GLN A 52 9.33 -14.08 -5.09
C GLN A 52 9.57 -15.49 -4.50
N GLY A 53 8.93 -16.52 -5.04
CA GLY A 53 9.14 -17.91 -4.63
C GLY A 53 8.50 -18.31 -3.29
N PHE A 54 7.55 -17.53 -2.78
CA PHE A 54 6.83 -17.86 -1.55
C PHE A 54 5.92 -19.08 -1.72
N THR A 55 5.95 -19.98 -0.74
CA THR A 55 5.15 -21.21 -0.72
C THR A 55 4.11 -21.22 0.41
N GLY A 56 4.22 -20.32 1.38
CA GLY A 56 3.31 -20.21 2.52
C GLY A 56 3.19 -18.78 3.07
N GLY A 57 2.22 -18.58 3.96
CA GLY A 57 1.90 -17.28 4.57
C GLY A 57 0.75 -16.52 3.91
N MET A 58 0.41 -15.38 4.49
CA MET A 58 -0.62 -14.46 3.99
C MET A 58 -0.07 -13.04 3.96
N ILE A 59 -0.32 -12.33 2.86
CA ILE A 59 -0.15 -10.90 2.75
C ILE A 59 -1.39 -10.26 3.37
N THR A 60 -1.20 -9.46 4.42
CA THR A 60 -2.29 -8.80 5.15
C THR A 60 -2.30 -7.28 4.96
N ARG A 61 -1.23 -6.71 4.39
CA ARG A 61 -1.06 -5.27 4.20
C ARG A 61 -0.10 -4.92 3.07
N CYS A 62 -0.16 -3.67 2.64
CA CYS A 62 0.84 -2.99 1.83
C CYS A 62 2.15 -2.79 2.60
N ASN A 63 3.23 -2.54 1.86
CA ASN A 63 4.46 -1.99 2.44
C ASN A 63 4.23 -0.52 2.89
N GLU A 64 5.22 0.10 3.53
CA GLU A 64 5.11 1.45 4.11
C GLU A 64 4.84 2.56 3.08
N THR A 65 5.07 2.27 1.79
CA THR A 65 4.91 3.19 0.67
C THR A 65 3.69 2.88 -0.20
N CYS A 66 2.94 1.83 0.13
CA CYS A 66 1.78 1.35 -0.62
C CYS A 66 2.02 1.09 -2.13
N ASP A 67 3.29 1.00 -2.55
CA ASP A 67 3.74 0.68 -3.91
C ASP A 67 4.03 -0.82 -4.09
N GLY A 68 3.87 -1.58 -3.01
CA GLY A 68 4.08 -3.01 -2.94
C GLY A 68 3.38 -3.63 -1.74
N TYR A 69 3.49 -4.96 -1.61
CA TYR A 69 2.91 -5.71 -0.51
C TYR A 69 3.95 -6.00 0.58
N ASP A 70 3.53 -6.00 1.85
CA ASP A 70 4.37 -6.50 2.94
C ASP A 70 4.39 -8.03 2.90
N THR A 71 5.56 -8.60 2.61
CA THR A 71 5.79 -10.04 2.52
C THR A 71 6.48 -10.61 3.75
N SER A 72 6.54 -9.85 4.86
CA SER A 72 7.20 -10.29 6.10
C SER A 72 6.57 -11.55 6.71
N ASP A 73 5.27 -11.77 6.46
CA ASP A 73 4.53 -12.96 6.90
C ASP A 73 4.61 -14.13 5.90
N CYS A 74 5.31 -13.96 4.78
CA CYS A 74 5.49 -14.97 3.76
C CYS A 74 6.67 -15.89 4.06
N THR A 75 6.52 -17.18 3.73
CA THR A 75 7.55 -18.20 3.93
C THR A 75 7.91 -18.90 2.63
N THR A 76 9.17 -19.33 2.55
CA THR A 76 9.71 -20.21 1.51
C THR A 76 10.11 -21.55 2.15
N ASP A 77 9.91 -22.66 1.46
CA ASP A 77 10.39 -23.99 1.90
C ASP A 77 11.90 -24.22 1.63
#